data_AF-A0A1Q9SX03-F1
#
_entry.id   AF-A0A1Q9SX03-F1
#
_cell.length_a   1.000
_cell.length_b   1.000
_cell.length_c   1.000
_cell.angle_alpha   90.00
_cell.angle_beta   90.00
_cell.angle_gamma   90.00
#
_symmetry.space_group_name_H-M   'P 1'
#
loop_
_entity.id
_entity.type
_entity.pdbx_description
1 polymer ?
#
loop_
_entity_poly.entity_id
_entity_poly.type
_entity_poly.pdbx_seq_one_letter_code
_entity_poly.pdbx_strand_id
1 'polypeptide(L)'
;MTPAYGYFPLPEGEVFTHDDGVTYTDGDTSAITQPRNVEWSHSVSEILMALVDAGLQVVSVGEHQDLPWPQHPSMTVEGDAWVLPEPWRSQVPVALSVVARRP
;
A
#
# COMPACT_ATOMS: atom_id res chain seq x y z
N MET A 1 -8.50 -20.00 -3.81
CA MET A 1 -8.47 -18.68 -3.17
C MET A 1 -8.51 -17.67 -4.30
N THR A 2 -9.58 -16.89 -4.42
CA THR A 2 -9.63 -15.79 -5.40
C THR A 2 -8.83 -14.63 -4.80
N PRO A 3 -7.87 -14.02 -5.52
CA PRO A 3 -7.23 -12.80 -5.04
C PRO A 3 -8.29 -11.74 -4.78
N ALA A 4 -8.38 -11.22 -3.55
CA ALA A 4 -9.32 -10.16 -3.21
C ALA A 4 -8.95 -8.82 -3.86
N TYR A 5 -7.69 -8.67 -4.26
CA TYR A 5 -7.12 -7.46 -4.86
C TYR A 5 -6.38 -7.81 -6.15
N GLY A 6 -6.71 -7.11 -7.24
CA GLY A 6 -6.00 -7.22 -8.52
C GLY A 6 -4.69 -6.44 -8.48
N TYR A 7 -3.63 -7.00 -9.06
CA TYR A 7 -2.32 -6.34 -9.14
C TYR A 7 -2.29 -5.22 -10.19
N PHE A 8 -2.87 -5.46 -11.37
CA PHE A 8 -2.95 -4.46 -12.43
C PHE A 8 -4.02 -3.42 -12.10
N PRO A 9 -3.92 -2.20 -12.68
CA PRO A 9 -4.96 -1.19 -12.55
C PRO A 9 -6.33 -1.74 -12.88
N LEU A 10 -7.31 -1.33 -12.07
CA LEU A 10 -8.71 -1.60 -12.35
C LEU A 10 -9.16 -0.83 -13.62
N PRO A 11 -10.24 -1.28 -14.29
CA PRO A 11 -10.85 -0.52 -15.38
C PRO A 11 -11.17 0.92 -14.97
N GLU A 12 -11.24 1.81 -15.96
CA GLU A 12 -11.59 3.21 -15.72
C GLU A 12 -12.93 3.33 -14.97
N GLY A 13 -12.94 4.09 -13.86
CA GLY A 13 -14.10 4.27 -13.00
C GLY A 13 -14.23 3.26 -11.86
N GLU A 14 -13.42 2.20 -11.84
CA GLU A 14 -13.35 1.25 -10.74
C GLU A 14 -12.22 1.60 -9.77
N VAL A 15 -12.48 1.45 -8.47
CA VAL A 15 -11.56 1.82 -7.38
C VAL A 15 -11.72 0.89 -6.19
N PHE A 16 -10.66 0.74 -5.39
CA PHE A 16 -10.77 0.16 -4.07
C PHE A 16 -11.27 1.23 -3.11
N THR A 17 -12.19 0.86 -2.21
CA THR A 17 -12.68 1.78 -1.19
C THR A 17 -12.81 1.10 0.15
N HIS A 18 -12.45 1.83 1.21
CA HIS A 18 -12.66 1.42 2.59
C HIS A 18 -13.14 2.63 3.39
N ASP A 19 -13.80 2.41 4.51
CA ASP A 19 -14.25 3.48 5.39
C ASP A 19 -13.35 3.51 6.64
N ASP A 20 -12.77 4.68 6.94
CA ASP A 20 -12.08 4.96 8.19
C ASP A 20 -12.56 6.30 8.77
N GLY A 21 -13.07 6.26 9.99
CA GLY A 21 -13.74 7.37 10.65
C GLY A 21 -12.88 8.13 11.66
N VAL A 22 -11.61 7.74 11.84
CA VAL A 22 -10.73 8.29 12.88
C VAL A 22 -9.34 8.61 12.33
N THR A 23 -8.61 9.51 12.99
CA THR A 23 -7.19 9.76 12.69
C THR A 23 -6.31 8.78 13.45
N TYR A 24 -5.16 8.43 12.85
CA TYR A 24 -4.12 7.62 13.48
C TYR A 24 -3.23 8.42 14.46
N THR A 25 -3.44 9.74 14.58
CA THR A 25 -2.66 10.61 15.45
C THR A 25 -3.26 10.67 16.85
N ASP A 26 -2.43 10.81 17.89
CA ASP A 26 -2.86 11.01 19.29
C ASP A 26 -3.53 12.37 19.55
N GLY A 27 -3.92 13.09 18.48
CA GLY A 27 -4.49 14.43 18.50
C GLY A 27 -6.02 14.42 18.60
N ASP A 28 -6.67 15.16 17.69
CA ASP A 28 -8.13 15.26 17.68
C ASP A 28 -8.78 13.91 17.34
N THR A 29 -9.51 13.34 18.30
CA THR A 29 -10.24 12.07 18.13
C THR A 29 -11.67 12.27 17.64
N SER A 30 -12.03 13.46 17.13
CA SER A 30 -13.34 13.71 16.55
C SER A 30 -13.59 12.80 15.34
N ALA A 31 -14.84 12.39 15.16
CA ALA A 31 -15.22 11.52 14.05
C ALA A 31 -15.11 12.28 12.72
N ILE A 32 -14.43 11.67 11.75
CA ILE A 32 -14.33 12.19 10.39
C ILE A 32 -15.71 12.13 9.73
N THR A 33 -16.19 13.27 9.24
CA THR A 33 -17.53 13.39 8.64
C THR A 33 -17.64 12.80 7.23
N GLN A 34 -16.49 12.56 6.58
CA GLN A 34 -16.37 11.94 5.25
C GLN A 34 -15.40 10.75 5.33
N PRO A 35 -15.82 9.59 5.87
CA PRO A 35 -14.91 8.50 6.22
C PRO A 35 -14.47 7.64 5.02
N ARG A 36 -15.04 7.88 3.84
CA ARG A 36 -14.79 7.04 2.66
C ARG A 36 -13.44 7.39 2.04
N ASN A 37 -12.53 6.42 2.07
CA ASN A 37 -11.26 6.44 1.37
C ASN A 37 -11.39 5.77 0.00
N VAL A 38 -10.60 6.26 -0.96
CA VAL A 38 -10.55 5.76 -2.33
C VAL A 38 -9.09 5.51 -2.70
N GLU A 39 -8.82 4.33 -3.24
CA GLU A 39 -7.50 3.85 -3.59
C GLU A 39 -7.48 3.32 -5.03
N TRP A 40 -6.37 3.59 -5.71
CA TRP A 40 -6.10 3.16 -7.08
C TRP A 40 -4.92 2.20 -7.08
N SER A 41 -5.08 1.02 -7.69
CA SER A 41 -3.95 0.13 -7.92
C SER A 41 -3.08 0.65 -9.05
N HIS A 42 -1.77 0.60 -8.82
CA HIS A 42 -0.75 0.81 -9.82
C HIS A 42 0.23 -0.35 -9.77
N SER A 43 0.55 -0.89 -10.94
CA SER A 43 1.63 -1.86 -11.04
C SER A 43 2.97 -1.22 -10.66
N VAL A 44 3.93 -2.03 -10.21
CA VAL A 44 5.29 -1.55 -9.90
C VAL A 44 5.91 -0.87 -11.12
N SER A 45 5.67 -1.40 -12.32
CA SER A 45 6.13 -0.78 -13.57
C SER A 45 5.57 0.62 -13.78
N GLU A 46 4.29 0.85 -13.52
CA GLU A 46 3.70 2.20 -13.68
C GLU A 46 4.31 3.18 -12.68
N ILE A 47 4.48 2.77 -11.42
CA ILE A 47 5.09 3.61 -10.38
C ILE A 47 6.53 3.97 -10.77
N LEU A 48 7.35 2.98 -11.15
CA LEU A 48 8.75 3.21 -11.47
C LEU A 48 8.93 4.01 -12.76
N MET A 49 8.14 3.72 -13.80
CA MET A 49 8.25 4.41 -15.07
C MET A 49 7.70 5.84 -14.99
N ALA A 50 6.68 6.12 -14.16
CA ALA A 50 6.24 7.49 -13.91
C ALA A 50 7.37 8.38 -13.35
N LEU A 51 8.23 7.83 -12.48
CA LEU A 51 9.39 8.55 -11.96
C LEU A 51 10.46 8.77 -13.05
N VAL A 52 10.73 7.76 -13.87
CA VAL A 52 11.68 7.84 -14.98
C VAL A 52 11.22 8.85 -16.03
N ASP A 53 9.95 8.81 -16.42
CA ASP A 53 9.35 9.71 -17.41
C ASP A 53 9.31 11.16 -16.90
N ALA A 54 9.24 11.35 -15.58
CA ALA A 54 9.41 12.65 -14.93
C ALA A 54 10.88 13.14 -14.90
N GLY A 55 11.82 12.39 -15.48
CA GLY A 55 13.24 12.74 -15.56
C GLY A 55 14.01 12.48 -14.27
N LEU A 56 13.48 11.65 -13.36
CA LEU A 56 14.18 11.26 -12.14
C LEU A 56 15.04 10.01 -12.37
N GLN A 57 16.17 9.93 -11.66
CA GLN A 57 16.98 8.73 -11.56
C GLN A 57 16.50 7.91 -10.36
N VAL A 58 16.01 6.69 -10.61
CA VAL A 58 15.75 5.71 -9.54
C VAL A 58 17.08 5.29 -8.91
N VAL A 59 17.18 5.41 -7.59
CA VAL A 59 18.37 5.12 -6.79
C VAL A 59 18.23 3.76 -6.10
N SER A 60 17.06 3.49 -5.52
CA SER A 60 16.77 2.21 -4.87
C SER A 60 15.29 1.87 -4.91
N VAL A 61 14.99 0.57 -4.95
CA VAL A 61 13.67 0.01 -4.80
C VAL A 61 13.75 -1.06 -3.71
N GLY A 62 12.80 -1.06 -2.77
CA GLY A 62 12.73 -2.04 -1.69
C GLY A 62 11.31 -2.57 -1.54
N GLU A 63 11.20 -3.88 -1.32
CA GLU A 63 9.95 -4.59 -1.08
C GLU A 63 9.96 -5.12 0.36
N HIS A 64 8.85 -4.93 1.07
CA HIS A 64 8.77 -5.20 2.50
C HIS A 64 7.72 -6.26 2.82
N GLN A 65 7.94 -6.98 3.92
CA GLN A 65 7.06 -8.05 4.41
C GLN A 65 6.20 -7.63 5.60
N ASP A 66 6.30 -6.38 6.03
CA ASP A 66 5.60 -5.83 7.18
C ASP A 66 4.98 -4.45 6.90
N LEU A 67 4.01 -4.08 7.73
CA LEU A 67 3.34 -2.78 7.76
C LEU A 67 3.08 -2.37 9.21
N PRO A 68 2.94 -1.07 9.53
CA PRO A 68 2.57 -0.64 10.87
C PRO A 68 1.06 -0.80 11.17
N TRP A 69 0.25 -1.24 10.20
CA TRP A 69 -1.19 -1.50 10.37
C TRP A 69 -1.62 -2.81 9.67
N PRO A 70 -2.73 -3.44 10.08
CA PRO A 70 -3.21 -4.69 9.51
C PRO A 70 -3.98 -4.47 8.20
N GLN A 71 -3.28 -4.39 7.07
CA GLN A 71 -3.91 -4.19 5.75
C GLN A 71 -4.82 -5.37 5.35
N HIS A 72 -4.51 -6.59 5.75
CA HIS A 72 -5.28 -7.79 5.40
C HIS A 72 -5.75 -8.53 6.66
N PRO A 73 -6.99 -9.06 6.71
CA PRO A 73 -7.52 -9.75 7.89
C PRO A 73 -6.70 -10.95 8.39
N SER A 74 -5.86 -11.53 7.52
CA SER A 74 -4.97 -12.64 7.90
C SER A 74 -3.63 -12.19 8.50
N MET A 75 -3.32 -10.90 8.51
CA MET A 75 -2.08 -10.41 9.11
C MET A 75 -2.08 -10.59 10.63
N THR A 76 -0.91 -10.89 11.19
CA THR A 76 -0.69 -11.06 12.62
C THR A 76 0.38 -10.09 13.11
N VAL A 77 0.29 -9.68 14.37
CA VAL A 77 1.29 -8.80 15.00
C VAL A 77 2.58 -9.57 15.27
N GLU A 78 3.72 -8.99 14.90
CA GLU A 78 5.07 -9.43 15.26
C GLU A 78 5.89 -8.19 15.67
N GLY A 79 6.20 -8.06 16.96
CA GLY A 79 6.78 -6.83 17.51
C GLY A 79 5.81 -5.66 17.37
N ASP A 80 6.26 -4.57 16.74
CA ASP A 80 5.46 -3.37 16.47
C ASP A 80 4.86 -3.35 15.05
N ALA A 81 4.94 -4.46 14.31
CA ALA A 81 4.51 -4.54 12.91
C ALA A 81 3.51 -5.66 12.67
N TRP A 82 2.84 -5.59 11.52
CA TRP A 82 1.88 -6.56 11.03
C TRP A 82 2.45 -7.29 9.82
N VAL A 83 2.41 -8.62 9.87
CA VAL A 83 3.00 -9.49 8.85
C VAL A 83 1.97 -10.48 8.34
N LEU A 84 2.09 -10.91 7.09
CA LEU A 84 1.34 -12.07 6.60
C LEU A 84 1.90 -13.37 7.25
N PRO A 85 1.06 -14.39 7.44
CA PRO A 85 1.53 -15.71 7.83
C PRO A 85 2.22 -16.41 6.65
N GLU A 86 3.05 -17.40 6.95
CA GLU A 86 3.56 -18.29 5.91
C GLU A 86 2.43 -19.13 5.29
N PRO A 87 2.51 -19.47 3.99
CA PRO A 87 3.64 -19.23 3.09
C PRO A 87 3.60 -17.86 2.37
N TRP A 88 2.62 -17.00 2.69
CA TRP A 88 2.36 -15.77 1.92
C TRP A 88 3.41 -14.68 2.15
N ARG A 89 3.93 -14.58 3.38
CA ARG A 89 5.01 -13.65 3.74
C ARG A 89 6.21 -13.77 2.81
N SER A 90 6.57 -15.00 2.46
CA SER A 90 7.70 -15.30 1.57
C SER A 90 7.37 -15.20 0.08
N GLN A 91 6.11 -14.92 -0.30
CA GLN A 91 5.66 -14.93 -1.70
C GLN A 91 5.21 -13.56 -2.21
N VAL A 92 4.65 -12.71 -1.35
CA VAL A 92 4.02 -11.45 -1.78
C VAL A 92 4.46 -10.33 -0.85
N PRO A 93 5.04 -9.23 -1.37
CA PRO A 93 5.36 -8.07 -0.56
C PRO A 93 4.08 -7.31 -0.18
N VAL A 94 4.14 -6.60 0.95
CA VAL A 94 3.01 -5.82 1.49
C VAL A 94 3.27 -4.32 1.43
N ALA A 95 4.52 -3.91 1.19
CA ALA A 95 4.87 -2.52 0.94
C ALA A 95 5.98 -2.38 -0.11
N LEU A 96 5.95 -1.27 -0.84
CA LEU A 96 6.96 -0.85 -1.79
C LEU A 96 7.58 0.47 -1.32
N SER A 97 8.90 0.57 -1.42
CA SER A 97 9.65 1.81 -1.20
C SER A 97 10.48 2.13 -2.43
N VAL A 98 10.52 3.42 -2.80
CA VAL A 98 11.32 3.89 -3.94
C VAL A 98 12.03 5.17 -3.53
N VAL A 99 13.34 5.21 -3.79
CA VAL A 99 14.14 6.43 -3.68
C VAL A 99 14.51 6.85 -5.10
N ALA A 100 14.14 8.06 -5.47
CA ALA A 100 14.52 8.67 -6.74
C ALA A 100 15.03 10.09 -6.49
N ARG A 101 15.94 10.56 -7.35
CA ARG A 101 16.49 11.90 -7.28
C ARG A 101 16.52 12.56 -8.64
N ARG A 102 16.52 13.89 -8.66
CA ARG A 102 16.89 14.63 -9.87
C ARG A 102 18.40 14.50 -10.09
N PRO A 103 18.87 14.31 -11.34
CA PRO A 103 20.30 14.28 -11.66
C PRO A 103 21.04 15.56 -11.24
#